data_AF-A0A259ACR2-F1
#
_entry.id   AF-A0A259ACR2-F1
#
_cell.length_a   1.000
_cell.length_b   1.000
_cell.length_c   1.000
_cell.angle_alpha   90.00
_cell.angle_beta   90.00
_cell.angle_gamma   90.00
#
_symmetry.space_group_name_H-M   'P 1'
#
loop_
_entity.id
_entity.type
_entity.pdbx_description
1 polymer ?
#
loop_
_entity_poly.entity_id
_entity_poly.type
_entity_poly.pdbx_seq_one_letter_code
_entity_poly.pdbx_strand_id
1 'polypeptide(L)'
;WADVVGTGVRVTNVEPGLTETEFSIVRFKGDEDRANKMYEGVKHLTGEDIAEQIFFCCTVPRNVNINRIHALAADQSFSALSVKRK
;
A
#
# COMPACT_ATOMS: atom_id res chain seq x y z
N TRP A 1 1.42 -19.07 -6.34
CA TRP A 1 1.72 -18.80 -7.76
C TRP A 1 2.38 -20.00 -8.44
N ALA A 2 1.78 -21.19 -8.35
CA ALA A 2 2.33 -22.36 -9.07
C ALA A 2 1.94 -22.34 -10.57
N ASP A 3 0.85 -21.66 -10.90
CA ASP A 3 0.19 -21.74 -12.22
C ASP A 3 0.96 -21.06 -13.35
N VAL A 4 1.97 -20.23 -13.04
CA VAL A 4 2.75 -19.45 -14.03
C VAL A 4 4.21 -19.91 -14.16
N VAL A 5 4.61 -20.99 -13.48
CA VAL A 5 5.98 -21.51 -13.52
C VAL A 5 6.36 -21.88 -14.97
N GLY A 6 7.55 -21.48 -15.42
CA GLY A 6 8.05 -21.74 -16.77
C GLY A 6 7.53 -20.80 -17.86
N THR A 7 6.53 -19.96 -17.58
CA THR A 7 5.95 -19.03 -18.57
C THR A 7 6.76 -17.74 -18.75
N GLY A 8 7.63 -17.40 -17.79
CA GLY A 8 8.31 -16.11 -17.73
C GLY A 8 7.44 -14.95 -17.22
N VAL A 9 6.17 -15.21 -16.89
CA VAL A 9 5.30 -14.24 -16.19
C VAL A 9 5.74 -14.12 -14.74
N ARG A 10 5.76 -12.87 -14.26
CA ARG A 10 6.05 -12.52 -12.87
C ARG A 10 4.79 -12.00 -12.20
N VAL A 11 4.63 -12.30 -10.91
CA VAL A 11 3.47 -11.88 -10.12
C VAL A 11 3.93 -11.28 -8.80
N THR A 12 3.44 -10.07 -8.52
CA THR A 12 3.77 -9.28 -7.32
C THR A 12 2.50 -8.75 -6.69
N ASN A 13 2.37 -8.91 -5.37
CA ASN A 13 1.37 -8.20 -4.58
C ASN A 13 1.96 -6.93 -3.98
N VAL A 14 1.36 -5.77 -4.24
CA VAL A 14 1.78 -4.47 -3.69
C VAL A 14 0.77 -4.08 -2.61
N GLU A 15 1.27 -3.89 -1.40
CA GLU A 15 0.44 -3.65 -0.21
C GLU A 15 0.87 -2.34 0.46
N PRO A 16 0.27 -1.21 0.06
CA PRO A 16 0.58 0.09 0.66
C PRO A 16 -0.20 0.31 1.97
N GLY A 17 0.41 1.09 2.87
CA GLY A 17 -0.21 1.61 4.08
C GLY A 17 -1.02 2.88 3.86
N LEU A 18 -0.99 3.77 4.85
CA LEU A 18 -1.64 5.08 4.81
C LEU A 18 -1.05 5.92 3.67
N THR A 19 -1.83 6.05 2.60
CA THR A 19 -1.44 6.72 1.36
C THR A 19 -2.49 7.75 0.99
N GLU A 20 -2.07 8.99 0.76
CA GLU A 20 -2.97 10.05 0.31
C GLU A 20 -3.19 9.94 -1.19
N THR A 21 -4.45 9.67 -1.54
CA THR A 21 -4.99 9.61 -2.90
C THR A 21 -6.49 9.90 -2.79
N GLU A 22 -7.22 9.82 -3.90
CA GLU A 22 -8.69 9.87 -3.90
C GLU A 22 -9.35 8.71 -3.12
N PHE A 23 -8.59 7.70 -2.68
CA PHE A 23 -9.11 6.56 -1.92
C PHE A 23 -10.00 6.97 -0.75
N SER A 24 -9.55 7.90 0.10
CA SER A 24 -10.32 8.33 1.27
C SER A 24 -11.53 9.17 0.89
N ILE A 25 -11.46 9.97 -0.18
CA ILE A 25 -12.58 10.74 -0.71
C ILE A 25 -13.69 9.78 -1.18
N VAL A 26 -13.32 8.77 -1.99
CA VAL A 26 -14.26 7.74 -2.45
C VAL A 26 -14.82 6.95 -1.27
N ARG A 27 -13.97 6.53 -0.33
CA ARG A 27 -14.37 5.79 0.89
C ARG A 27 -15.40 6.56 1.72
N PHE A 28 -15.24 7.88 1.82
CA PHE A 28 -16.16 8.76 2.54
C PHE A 28 -17.21 9.44 1.65
N LYS A 29 -17.42 8.92 0.44
CA LYS A 29 -18.51 9.35 -0.47
C LYS A 29 -18.48 10.84 -0.82
N GLY A 30 -17.28 11.39 -1.02
CA GLY A 30 -17.07 12.80 -1.37
C GLY A 30 -16.96 13.74 -0.16
N ASP A 31 -16.96 13.23 1.07
CA ASP A 31 -16.67 14.03 2.27
C ASP A 31 -15.15 14.28 2.37
N GLU A 32 -14.70 15.35 1.71
CA GLU A 32 -13.30 15.77 1.65
C GLU A 32 -12.74 16.15 3.02
N ASP A 33 -13.52 16.84 3.86
CA ASP A 33 -13.10 17.24 5.21
C ASP A 33 -12.76 16.00 6.06
N ARG A 34 -13.58 14.96 5.97
CA ARG A 34 -13.31 13.70 6.67
C ARG A 34 -12.14 12.94 6.06
N ALA A 35 -11.95 13.00 4.74
CA ALA A 35 -10.82 12.38 4.07
C ALA A 35 -9.49 13.04 4.49
N ASN A 36 -9.42 14.37 4.48
CA ASN A 36 -8.24 15.15 4.83
C ASN A 36 -7.79 14.89 6.27
N LYS A 37 -8.73 14.76 7.21
CA LYS A 37 -8.45 14.41 8.61
C LYS A 37 -7.71 13.09 8.81
N MET A 38 -7.77 12.16 7.86
CA MET A 38 -7.01 10.90 7.96
C MET A 38 -5.50 11.10 7.79
N TYR A 39 -5.09 12.19 7.15
CA TYR A 39 -3.72 12.49 6.76
C TYR A 39 -3.13 13.67 7.55
N GLU A 40 -3.96 14.41 8.29
CA GLU A 40 -3.53 15.53 9.12
C GLU A 40 -2.47 15.14 10.17
N GLY A 41 -1.39 15.91 10.23
CA GLY A 41 -0.37 15.80 11.28
C GLY A 41 0.52 14.56 11.22
N VAL A 42 0.48 13.80 10.12
CA VAL A 42 1.31 12.60 9.91
C VAL A 42 2.00 12.65 8.56
N LYS A 43 3.24 12.15 8.46
CA LYS A 43 3.89 11.98 7.16
C LYS A 43 3.42 10.67 6.53
N HIS A 44 2.44 10.75 5.64
CA HIS A 44 1.86 9.62 4.89
C HIS A 44 2.64 9.33 3.59
N LEU A 45 2.29 8.22 2.93
CA LEU A 45 2.73 7.94 1.55
C LEU A 45 1.92 8.77 0.54
N THR A 46 2.46 8.96 -0.65
CA THR A 46 1.75 9.54 -1.81
C THR A 46 1.55 8.53 -2.93
N GLY A 47 0.79 8.90 -3.97
CA GLY A 47 0.66 8.08 -5.18
C GLY A 47 2.01 7.81 -5.86
N GLU A 48 2.92 8.78 -5.83
CA GLU A 48 4.27 8.67 -6.39
C GLU A 48 5.13 7.65 -5.63
N ASP A 49 5.03 7.59 -4.30
CA ASP A 49 5.73 6.59 -3.50
C ASP A 49 5.33 5.15 -3.90
N ILE A 50 4.05 4.96 -4.25
CA ILE A 50 3.54 3.65 -4.70
C ILE A 50 3.94 3.38 -6.15
N ALA A 51 3.93 4.41 -7.00
CA ALA A 51 4.38 4.30 -8.38
C ALA A 51 5.85 3.87 -8.47
N GLU A 52 6.72 4.42 -7.61
CA GLU A 52 8.13 4.02 -7.53
C GLU A 52 8.29 2.56 -7.10
N GLN A 53 7.49 2.09 -6.14
CA GLN A 53 7.49 0.68 -5.73
C GLN A 53 7.08 -0.25 -6.87
N ILE A 54 6.04 0.12 -7.62
CA ILE A 54 5.59 -0.63 -8.81
C ILE A 54 6.70 -0.63 -9.86
N PHE A 55 7.29 0.53 -10.14
CA PHE A 55 8.38 0.67 -11.10
C PHE A 55 9.57 -0.22 -10.73
N PHE A 56 9.98 -0.22 -9.46
CA PHE A 56 11.01 -1.12 -8.95
C PHE A 56 10.66 -2.59 -9.21
N CYS A 57 9.44 -3.02 -8.82
CA CYS A 57 9.00 -4.40 -9.04
C CYS A 57 8.99 -4.80 -10.52
N CYS A 58 8.68 -3.86 -11.41
CA CYS A 58 8.68 -4.08 -12.85
C CYS A 58 10.09 -4.11 -13.46
N THR A 59 11.07 -3.43 -12.87
CA THR A 59 12.39 -3.18 -13.47
C THR A 59 13.53 -4.05 -12.93
N VAL A 60 13.32 -4.81 -11.85
CA VAL A 60 14.28 -5.83 -11.42
C VAL A 60 14.57 -6.86 -12.53
N PRO A 61 15.75 -7.51 -12.53
CA PRO A 61 16.13 -8.49 -13.56
C PRO A 61 15.05 -9.56 -13.81
N ARG A 62 14.96 -10.06 -15.05
CA ARG A 62 13.86 -10.95 -15.48
C ARG A 62 13.75 -12.25 -14.69
N ASN A 63 14.84 -12.75 -14.13
CA ASN A 63 14.87 -13.93 -13.27
C ASN A 63 14.46 -13.65 -11.82
N VAL A 64 14.19 -12.39 -11.46
CA VAL A 64 13.76 -11.97 -10.12
C VAL A 64 12.26 -11.74 -10.11
N ASN A 65 11.57 -12.42 -9.18
CA ASN A 65 10.15 -12.21 -8.88
C ASN A 65 10.00 -11.72 -7.43
N ILE A 66 9.51 -10.50 -7.24
CA ILE A 66 9.14 -10.00 -5.91
C ILE A 66 7.72 -10.52 -5.63
N ASN A 67 7.57 -11.44 -4.69
CA ASN A 67 6.25 -12.03 -4.40
C ASN A 67 5.31 -11.01 -3.75
N ARG A 68 5.85 -10.19 -2.84
CA ARG A 68 5.10 -9.22 -2.05
C ARG A 68 6.01 -8.08 -1.65
N ILE A 69 5.48 -6.86 -1.73
CA ILE A 69 6.04 -5.68 -1.10
C ILE A 69 4.96 -5.09 -0.20
N HIS A 70 5.31 -4.88 1.07
CA HIS A 70 4.43 -4.27 2.07
C HIS A 70 5.15 -3.04 2.62
N ALA A 71 4.62 -1.87 2.31
CA ALA A 71 5.25 -0.59 2.63
C ALA A 71 4.27 0.29 3.38
N LEU A 72 4.67 0.75 4.55
CA LEU A 72 3.90 1.67 5.38
C LEU A 72 4.60 3.03 5.40
N ALA A 73 3.83 4.09 5.65
CA ALA A 73 4.41 5.35 6.07
C ALA A 73 5.28 5.12 7.33
N ALA A 74 6.42 5.80 7.45
CA ALA A 74 7.35 5.59 8.57
C ALA A 74 6.68 5.85 9.94
N ASP A 75 5.72 6.75 9.97
CA ASP A 75 4.95 7.12 11.16
C ASP A 75 3.76 6.15 11.43
N GLN A 76 3.57 5.12 10.60
CA GLN A 76 2.52 4.11 10.75
C GLN A 76 3.08 2.77 11.24
N SER A 77 2.44 2.21 12.27
CA SER A 77 2.79 0.89 12.81
C SER A 77 1.54 0.13 13.30
N PHE A 78 1.74 -1.06 13.86
CA PHE A 78 0.67 -1.88 14.43
C PHE A 78 0.22 -1.35 15.80
N SER A 79 -1.07 -1.49 16.11
CA SER A 79 -1.63 -1.13 17.42
C SER A 79 -1.73 -2.34 18.36
N ALA A 80 -1.91 -2.08 19.65
CA ALA A 80 -2.14 -3.11 20.66
C ALA A 80 -3.50 -3.82 20.47
N LEU A 81 -3.63 -5.03 21.03
CA LEU A 81 -4.88 -5.77 21.00
C LEU A 81 -5.99 -5.03 21.76
N SER A 82 -7.16 -4.92 21.14
CA SER A 82 -8.35 -4.34 21.78
C SER A 82 -9.04 -5.37 22.69
N VAL A 83 -9.32 -5.01 23.94
CA VAL A 83 -10.01 -5.88 24.91
C VAL A 83 -11.36 -5.26 25.29
N LYS A 84 -12.46 -5.89 24.86
CA LYS A 84 -13.81 -5.54 25.33
C LYS A 84 -14.04 -6.15 26.71
N ARG A 85 -14.27 -5.31 27.72
CA ARG A 85 -14.73 -5.75 29.04
C ARG A 85 -16.27 -5.70 29.09
N LYS A 86 -16.86 -6.59 29.88
CA LYS A 86 -18.32 -6.60 30.12
C LYS A 86 -18.75 -5.31 30.80
#